data_AF-A0AAP0CEN6-F1
#
_entry.id   AF-A0AAP0CEN6-F1
#
_cell.length_a   1.000
_cell.length_b   1.000
_cell.length_c   1.000
_cell.angle_alpha   90.00
_cell.angle_beta   90.00
_cell.angle_gamma   90.00
#
_symmetry.space_group_name_H-M   'P 1'
#
loop_
_entity.id
_entity.type
_entity.pdbx_description
1 polymer ?
#
loop_
_entity_poly.entity_id
_entity_poly.type
_entity_poly.pdbx_seq_one_letter_code
_entity_poly.pdbx_strand_id
1 'polypeptide(L)'
;MEDDQRELQLLPTPPPPYAGGRYSRASPWPSESMRYRSDNIQYPLETASTPSLDLQLSISLRPIQPSPVDHQYMLSDSFGFVESETDESRRAAMEKAYAERVREMTKREMELAQSEFSRARHMWERAREEVERVEKMKERATRRIDSSCMEITCQACRQKFRHS
;
A
#
# COMPACT_ATOMS: atom_id res chain seq x y z
N MET A 1 28.91 -36.20 26.98
CA MET A 1 27.56 -36.05 26.40
C MET A 1 26.96 -34.77 26.99
N GLU A 2 27.46 -33.55 26.77
CA GLU A 2 27.91 -32.91 25.52
C GLU A 2 26.88 -33.03 24.40
N ASP A 3 25.90 -32.12 24.34
CA ASP A 3 25.47 -31.56 23.04
C ASP A 3 24.59 -30.29 23.06
N ASP A 4 24.47 -29.53 24.16
CA ASP A 4 23.53 -28.38 24.18
C ASP A 4 24.18 -26.99 23.95
N GLN A 5 25.34 -26.92 23.28
CA GLN A 5 26.07 -25.64 23.07
C GLN A 5 26.17 -25.16 21.61
N ARG A 6 25.39 -25.68 20.67
CA ARG A 6 25.56 -25.36 19.24
C ARG A 6 24.53 -24.46 18.56
N GLU A 7 23.73 -23.67 19.29
CA GLU A 7 22.73 -22.78 18.64
C GLU A 7 22.78 -21.30 19.04
N LEU A 8 23.95 -20.78 19.39
CA LEU A 8 24.21 -19.34 19.45
C LEU A 8 25.28 -18.96 18.42
N GLN A 9 24.90 -18.82 17.14
CA GLN A 9 25.70 -18.11 16.12
C GLN A 9 24.87 -17.86 14.84
N LEU A 10 24.10 -16.77 14.82
CA LEU A 10 23.48 -16.23 13.60
C LEU A 10 24.04 -14.81 13.31
N LEU A 11 25.35 -14.71 13.17
CA LEU A 11 26.00 -13.53 12.60
C LEU A 11 26.77 -13.94 11.34
N PRO A 12 26.62 -13.23 10.20
CA PRO A 12 27.48 -13.42 9.04
C PRO A 12 28.92 -13.00 9.39
N THR A 13 29.86 -13.93 9.33
CA THR A 13 31.30 -13.62 9.40
C THR A 13 31.76 -12.90 8.13
N PRO A 14 32.59 -11.84 8.23
CA PRO A 14 33.16 -11.16 7.07
C PRO A 14 34.24 -12.04 6.41
N PRO A 15 34.40 -11.99 5.06
CA PRO A 15 35.47 -12.71 4.38
C PRO A 15 36.83 -12.02 4.58
N PRO A 16 37.94 -12.78 4.56
CA PRO A 16 39.28 -12.22 4.69
C PRO A 16 39.66 -11.37 3.46
N PRO A 17 40.56 -10.39 3.62
CA PRO A 17 41.17 -9.70 2.48
C PRO A 17 42.19 -10.63 1.82
N TYR A 18 42.70 -10.26 0.66
CA TYR A 18 43.78 -10.93 -0.10
C TYR A 18 43.38 -12.15 -0.94
N ALA A 19 42.75 -11.90 -2.10
CA ALA A 19 43.14 -12.54 -3.36
C ALA A 19 42.50 -11.76 -4.53
N GLY A 20 43.33 -11.15 -5.37
CA GLY A 20 42.88 -10.50 -6.59
C GLY A 20 42.51 -11.51 -7.69
N GLY A 21 41.74 -11.05 -8.68
CA GLY A 21 41.63 -11.73 -9.97
C GLY A 21 40.20 -12.01 -10.43
N ARG A 22 39.72 -11.10 -11.29
CA ARG A 22 38.57 -11.18 -12.23
C ARG A 22 38.15 -12.60 -12.64
N TYR A 23 36.85 -12.92 -12.56
CA TYR A 23 35.95 -13.14 -13.71
C TYR A 23 34.52 -13.40 -13.23
N SER A 24 33.56 -12.99 -14.07
CA SER A 24 32.12 -13.13 -13.94
C SER A 24 31.67 -14.44 -13.28
N ARG A 25 30.97 -14.33 -12.15
CA ARG A 25 30.12 -15.40 -11.66
C ARG A 25 28.70 -14.88 -11.65
N ALA A 26 27.91 -15.43 -12.57
CA ALA A 26 26.47 -15.24 -12.68
C ALA A 26 25.81 -15.45 -11.31
N SER A 27 24.91 -14.55 -10.95
CA SER A 27 24.03 -14.74 -9.81
C SER A 27 23.17 -16.01 -10.03
N PRO A 28 22.96 -16.87 -9.01
CA PRO A 28 22.20 -18.11 -9.17
C PRO A 28 20.67 -17.95 -9.18
N TRP A 29 20.14 -16.72 -9.31
CA TRP A 29 18.68 -16.55 -9.31
C TRP A 29 18.11 -17.11 -10.60
N PRO A 30 17.19 -18.08 -10.55
CA PRO A 30 16.46 -18.49 -11.73
C PRO A 30 15.66 -17.28 -12.20
N SER A 31 16.01 -16.75 -13.38
CA SER A 31 15.10 -15.93 -14.19
C SER A 31 14.00 -16.85 -14.74
N GLU A 32 13.18 -17.43 -13.86
CA GLU A 32 11.91 -17.97 -14.26
C GLU A 32 10.92 -16.83 -14.30
N SER A 33 10.79 -16.33 -15.53
CA SER A 33 9.54 -15.89 -16.13
C SER A 33 8.32 -16.39 -15.33
N MET A 34 7.87 -15.60 -14.35
CA MET A 34 6.46 -15.57 -14.02
C MET A 34 5.76 -15.00 -15.25
N ARG A 35 5.52 -15.86 -16.23
CA ARG A 35 4.33 -15.73 -17.06
C ARG A 35 3.20 -15.76 -16.05
N TYR A 36 2.78 -14.59 -15.59
CA TYR A 36 1.43 -14.45 -15.10
C TYR A 36 0.56 -14.86 -16.28
N ARG A 37 0.14 -16.12 -16.26
CA ARG A 37 -0.92 -16.63 -17.09
C ARG A 37 -2.12 -15.80 -16.63
N SER A 38 -2.38 -14.71 -17.35
CA SER A 38 -3.71 -14.12 -17.32
C SER A 38 -4.62 -15.21 -17.86
N ASP A 39 -5.15 -16.02 -16.96
CA ASP A 39 -6.40 -16.71 -17.23
C ASP A 39 -7.39 -15.58 -17.51
N ASN A 40 -7.67 -15.47 -18.81
CA ASN A 40 -8.73 -14.67 -19.37
C ASN A 40 -10.03 -15.20 -18.76
N ILE A 41 -10.38 -14.71 -17.57
CA ILE A 41 -11.76 -14.69 -17.12
C ILE A 41 -12.45 -13.74 -18.10
N GLN A 42 -12.90 -14.37 -19.18
CA GLN A 42 -13.83 -13.81 -20.13
C GLN A 42 -15.09 -13.47 -19.34
N TYR A 43 -15.19 -12.20 -18.92
CA TYR A 43 -16.48 -11.63 -18.58
C TYR A 43 -17.35 -11.81 -19.84
N PRO A 44 -18.47 -12.54 -19.76
CA PRO A 44 -19.48 -12.43 -20.79
C PRO A 44 -19.98 -10.99 -20.68
N LEU A 45 -19.57 -10.14 -21.64
CA LEU A 45 -20.32 -8.94 -21.95
C LEU A 45 -21.62 -9.43 -22.56
N GLU A 46 -22.56 -9.80 -21.69
CA GLU A 46 -23.94 -9.93 -22.10
C GLU A 46 -24.43 -8.53 -22.48
N THR A 47 -24.48 -8.31 -23.80
CA THR A 47 -25.56 -7.57 -24.42
C THR A 47 -26.90 -8.14 -23.94
N ALA A 48 -27.32 -7.72 -22.76
CA ALA A 48 -28.66 -7.89 -22.27
C ALA A 48 -29.03 -6.56 -21.64
N SER A 49 -29.86 -5.81 -22.39
CA SER A 49 -30.94 -4.99 -21.87
C SER A 49 -31.01 -5.04 -20.34
N THR A 50 -30.63 -3.94 -19.70
CA THR A 50 -30.93 -3.64 -18.29
C THR A 50 -32.30 -4.23 -17.92
N PRO A 51 -32.43 -5.15 -16.95
CA PRO A 51 -33.73 -5.40 -16.38
C PRO A 51 -34.12 -4.10 -15.68
N SER A 52 -35.02 -3.35 -16.32
CA SER A 52 -35.64 -2.16 -15.75
C SER A 52 -36.34 -2.60 -14.47
N LEU A 53 -35.68 -2.40 -13.33
CA LEU A 53 -36.29 -2.57 -12.03
C LEU A 53 -37.27 -1.41 -11.84
N ASP A 54 -38.52 -1.61 -12.29
CA ASP A 54 -39.63 -0.72 -11.99
C ASP A 54 -39.95 -0.87 -10.49
N LEU A 55 -39.32 -0.05 -9.67
CA LEU A 55 -39.59 0.06 -8.24
C LEU A 55 -40.91 0.81 -8.05
N GLN A 56 -42.03 0.12 -8.23
CA GLN A 56 -43.36 0.65 -7.91
C GLN A 56 -43.55 0.70 -6.39
N LEU A 57 -43.24 1.86 -5.79
CA LEU A 57 -43.55 2.17 -4.40
C LEU A 57 -45.00 2.64 -4.28
N SER A 58 -45.94 1.71 -4.21
CA SER A 58 -47.34 2.00 -3.88
C SER A 58 -47.52 2.11 -2.37
N ILE A 59 -47.05 3.21 -1.77
CA ILE A 59 -47.45 3.58 -0.40
C ILE A 59 -48.85 4.21 -0.49
N SER A 60 -49.88 3.35 -0.50
CA SER A 60 -51.26 3.81 -0.41
C SER A 60 -51.65 3.93 1.06
N LEU A 61 -51.32 5.07 1.69
CA LEU A 61 -51.96 5.46 2.95
C LEU A 61 -53.35 6.01 2.63
N ARG A 62 -54.32 5.12 2.45
CA ARG A 62 -55.73 5.52 2.53
C ARG A 62 -56.07 5.71 4.02
N PRO A 63 -56.57 6.89 4.43
CA PRO A 63 -57.18 7.01 5.75
C PRO A 63 -58.37 6.06 5.82
N ILE A 64 -58.32 5.11 6.76
CA ILE A 64 -59.46 4.24 7.07
C ILE A 64 -60.55 5.14 7.63
N GLN A 65 -61.64 5.30 6.89
CA GLN A 65 -62.87 5.90 7.38
C GLN A 65 -63.51 4.89 8.35
N PRO A 66 -63.75 5.23 9.63
CA PRO A 66 -64.34 4.29 10.56
C PRO A 66 -65.84 4.14 10.28
N SER A 67 -66.24 2.93 9.85
CA SER A 67 -67.61 2.44 9.95
C SER A 67 -67.85 1.92 11.37
N PRO A 68 -68.97 2.23 12.04
CA PRO A 68 -69.21 1.79 13.39
C PRO A 68 -69.84 0.39 13.36
N VAL A 69 -69.02 -0.66 13.47
CA VAL A 69 -69.51 -1.98 13.87
C VAL A 69 -68.39 -2.79 14.52
N ASP A 70 -68.66 -3.18 15.76
CA ASP A 70 -68.09 -4.25 16.57
C ASP A 70 -66.65 -4.10 17.09
N HIS A 71 -66.58 -3.57 18.32
CA HIS A 71 -65.44 -3.61 19.24
C HIS A 71 -65.16 -5.03 19.77
N GLN A 72 -64.68 -5.93 18.92
CA GLN A 72 -64.04 -7.16 19.35
C GLN A 72 -62.88 -7.40 18.36
N TYR A 73 -61.77 -8.03 18.78
CA TYR A 73 -60.60 -8.39 17.96
C TYR A 73 -59.46 -7.37 17.71
N MET A 74 -59.33 -6.29 18.48
CA MET A 74 -58.10 -5.44 18.46
C MET A 74 -57.06 -5.84 19.52
N LEU A 75 -56.81 -7.14 19.69
CA LEU A 75 -55.77 -7.64 20.61
C LEU A 75 -54.86 -8.70 19.97
N SER A 76 -54.68 -8.66 18.65
CA SER A 76 -53.83 -9.63 17.93
C SER A 76 -52.72 -9.00 17.08
N ASP A 77 -52.63 -7.66 17.00
CA ASP A 77 -51.65 -6.98 16.13
C ASP A 77 -50.41 -6.50 16.91
N SER A 78 -50.47 -6.50 18.25
CA SER A 78 -49.35 -6.06 19.09
C SER A 78 -48.23 -7.10 19.24
N PHE A 79 -48.45 -8.37 18.84
CA PHE A 79 -47.44 -9.43 18.97
C PHE A 79 -46.55 -9.56 17.74
N GLY A 80 -47.06 -9.28 16.52
CA GLY A 80 -46.28 -9.39 15.28
C GLY A 80 -45.32 -8.23 15.04
N PHE A 81 -45.66 -7.03 15.53
CA PHE A 81 -44.81 -5.84 15.42
C PHE A 81 -43.55 -5.93 16.31
N VAL A 82 -43.70 -6.41 17.55
CA VAL A 82 -42.59 -6.55 18.50
C VAL A 82 -41.59 -7.62 18.06
N GLU A 83 -42.05 -8.74 17.51
CA GLU A 83 -41.14 -9.79 17.02
C GLU A 83 -40.32 -9.30 15.81
N SER A 84 -40.96 -8.57 14.87
CA SER A 84 -40.28 -7.93 13.73
C SER A 84 -39.25 -6.87 14.16
N GLU A 85 -39.57 -6.03 15.15
CA GLU A 85 -38.64 -5.03 15.69
C GLU A 85 -37.41 -5.68 16.34
N THR A 86 -37.59 -6.79 17.05
CA THR A 86 -36.45 -7.50 17.66
C THR A 86 -35.54 -8.18 16.63
N ASP A 87 -36.12 -8.72 15.57
CA ASP A 87 -35.36 -9.31 14.48
C ASP A 87 -34.58 -8.26 13.68
N GLU A 88 -35.18 -7.11 13.43
CA GLU A 88 -34.51 -5.99 12.77
C GLU A 88 -33.41 -5.39 13.66
N SER A 89 -33.67 -5.24 14.96
CA SER A 89 -32.64 -4.82 15.92
C SER A 89 -31.47 -5.80 15.98
N ARG A 90 -31.71 -7.11 15.82
CA ARG A 90 -30.65 -8.13 15.78
C ARG A 90 -29.83 -8.02 14.50
N ARG A 91 -30.46 -7.81 13.33
CA ARG A 91 -29.76 -7.57 12.06
C ARG A 91 -28.88 -6.32 12.15
N ALA A 92 -29.44 -5.21 12.61
CA ALA A 92 -28.71 -3.96 12.81
C ALA A 92 -27.53 -4.12 13.77
N ALA A 93 -27.68 -4.90 14.85
CA ALA A 93 -26.58 -5.19 15.77
C ALA A 93 -25.43 -5.98 15.12
N MET A 94 -25.76 -6.99 14.30
CA MET A 94 -24.76 -7.76 13.55
C MET A 94 -24.04 -6.91 12.51
N GLU A 95 -24.78 -6.11 11.74
CA GLU A 95 -24.21 -5.19 10.74
C GLU A 95 -23.31 -4.13 11.40
N LYS A 96 -23.73 -3.58 12.54
CA LYS A 96 -22.92 -2.65 13.33
C LYS A 96 -21.60 -3.29 13.78
N ALA A 97 -21.63 -4.51 14.33
CA ALA A 97 -20.42 -5.20 14.76
C ALA A 97 -19.46 -5.50 13.59
N TYR A 98 -20.01 -5.81 12.41
CA TYR A 98 -19.23 -5.95 11.19
C TYR A 98 -18.60 -4.61 10.77
N ALA A 99 -19.38 -3.54 10.70
CA ALA A 99 -18.90 -2.21 10.32
C ALA A 99 -17.81 -1.69 11.28
N GLU A 100 -17.95 -1.93 12.58
CA GLU A 100 -16.93 -1.59 13.59
C GLU A 100 -15.64 -2.38 13.38
N ARG A 101 -15.71 -3.68 13.10
CA ARG A 101 -14.52 -4.49 12.78
C ARG A 101 -13.79 -3.95 11.55
N VAL A 102 -14.52 -3.61 10.49
CA VAL A 102 -13.93 -3.06 9.27
C VAL A 102 -13.25 -1.73 9.55
N ARG A 103 -13.89 -0.81 10.28
CA ARG A 103 -13.29 0.48 10.67
C ARG A 103 -12.01 0.30 11.46
N GLU A 104 -12.02 -0.63 12.41
CA GLU A 104 -10.86 -0.89 13.26
C GLU A 104 -9.71 -1.52 12.45
N MET A 105 -10.00 -2.41 11.49
CA MET A 105 -8.99 -2.91 10.55
C MET A 105 -8.42 -1.78 9.69
N THR A 106 -9.27 -0.94 9.10
CA THR A 106 -8.83 0.21 8.30
C THR A 106 -7.97 1.17 9.11
N LYS A 107 -8.31 1.41 10.38
CA LYS A 107 -7.51 2.25 11.27
C LYS A 107 -6.10 1.71 11.47
N ARG A 108 -5.96 0.40 11.71
CA ARG A 108 -4.64 -0.25 11.85
C ARG A 108 -3.82 -0.17 10.57
N GLU A 109 -4.44 -0.40 9.42
CA GLU A 109 -3.78 -0.26 8.12
C GLU A 109 -3.30 1.18 7.89
N MET A 110 -4.12 2.18 8.25
CA MET A 110 -3.73 3.59 8.17
C MET A 110 -2.56 3.93 9.08
N GLU A 111 -2.53 3.40 10.30
CA GLU A 111 -1.43 3.61 11.25
C GLU A 111 -0.13 2.98 10.74
N LEU A 112 -0.20 1.75 10.22
CA LEU A 112 0.94 1.08 9.60
C LEU A 112 1.46 1.88 8.40
N ALA A 113 0.57 2.28 7.49
CA ALA A 113 0.93 3.09 6.32
C ALA A 113 1.59 4.42 6.72
N GLN A 114 1.10 5.10 7.75
CA GLN A 114 1.69 6.33 8.27
C GLN A 114 3.11 6.09 8.81
N SER A 115 3.29 5.06 9.64
CA SER A 115 4.62 4.73 10.19
C SER A 115 5.64 4.41 9.08
N GLU A 116 5.23 3.65 8.07
CA GLU A 116 6.05 3.31 6.92
C GLU A 116 6.39 4.52 6.06
N PHE A 117 5.42 5.41 5.84
CA PHE A 117 5.66 6.67 5.13
C PHE A 117 6.64 7.57 5.89
N SER A 118 6.50 7.71 7.21
CA SER A 118 7.44 8.46 8.05
C SER A 118 8.86 7.87 7.97
N ARG A 119 8.98 6.54 7.98
CA ARG A 119 10.26 5.84 7.82
C ARG A 119 10.87 6.10 6.45
N ALA A 120 10.09 5.96 5.38
CA ALA A 120 10.52 6.22 4.02
C ALA A 120 10.98 7.68 3.84
N ARG A 121 10.22 8.63 4.37
CA ARG A 121 10.56 10.06 4.34
C ARG A 121 11.89 10.33 5.04
N HIS A 122 12.10 9.77 6.24
CA HIS A 122 13.35 9.93 6.96
C HIS A 122 14.55 9.38 6.16
N MET A 123 14.41 8.20 5.53
CA MET A 123 15.45 7.66 4.68
C MET A 123 15.74 8.55 3.46
N TRP A 124 14.69 9.10 2.83
CA TRP A 124 14.81 10.01 1.70
C TRP A 124 15.52 11.32 2.08
N GLU A 125 15.16 11.90 3.23
CA GLU A 125 15.80 13.12 3.73
C GLU A 125 17.31 12.89 3.96
N ARG A 126 17.69 11.79 4.62
CA ARG A 126 19.10 11.42 4.78
C ARG A 126 19.81 11.21 3.45
N ALA A 127 19.19 10.49 2.51
CA ALA A 127 19.77 10.29 1.19
C ALA A 127 19.98 11.61 0.44
N ARG A 128 19.02 12.53 0.55
CA ARG A 128 19.08 13.86 -0.05
C ARG A 128 20.23 14.69 0.53
N GLU A 129 20.39 14.71 1.85
CA GLU A 129 21.50 15.38 2.52
C GLU A 129 22.86 14.84 2.03
N GLU A 130 22.99 13.53 1.86
CA GLU A 130 24.23 12.96 1.36
C GLU A 130 24.52 13.29 -0.10
N VAL A 131 23.49 13.34 -0.94
CA VAL A 131 23.64 13.82 -2.33
C VAL A 131 24.12 15.27 -2.34
N GLU A 132 23.56 16.14 -1.51
CA GLU A 132 24.00 17.53 -1.41
C GLU A 132 25.46 17.63 -0.96
N ARG A 133 25.85 16.84 0.04
CA ARG A 133 27.24 16.79 0.52
C ARG A 133 28.21 16.33 -0.58
N VAL A 134 27.84 15.30 -1.33
CA VAL A 134 28.65 14.79 -2.44
C VAL A 134 28.75 15.81 -3.57
N GLU A 135 27.65 16.47 -3.95
CA GLU A 135 27.69 17.51 -4.98
C GLU A 135 28.58 18.70 -4.58
N LYS A 136 28.53 19.13 -3.31
CA LYS A 136 29.43 20.18 -2.79
C LYS A 136 30.90 19.75 -2.83
N MET A 137 31.19 18.48 -2.52
CA MET A 137 32.55 17.94 -2.64
C MET A 137 33.01 17.88 -4.10
N LYS A 138 32.15 17.43 -5.01
CA LYS A 138 32.39 17.39 -6.45
C LYS A 138 32.71 18.79 -7.00
N GLU A 139 31.90 19.79 -6.67
CA GLU A 139 32.13 21.18 -7.12
C GLU A 139 33.50 21.72 -6.67
N ARG A 140 33.91 21.41 -5.43
CA ARG A 140 35.24 21.77 -4.92
C ARG A 140 36.36 21.00 -5.62
N ALA A 141 36.17 19.71 -5.88
CA ALA A 141 37.14 18.88 -6.57
C ALA A 141 37.33 19.33 -8.02
N THR A 142 36.23 19.55 -8.76
CA THR A 142 36.26 20.05 -10.14
C THR A 142 37.00 21.39 -10.22
N ARG A 143 36.67 22.37 -9.36
CA ARG A 143 37.40 23.66 -9.33
C ARG A 143 38.91 23.50 -9.09
N ARG A 144 39.32 22.57 -8.23
CA ARG A 144 40.75 22.30 -7.97
C ARG A 144 41.43 21.63 -9.15
N ILE A 145 40.76 20.67 -9.79
CA ILE A 145 41.28 19.98 -10.98
C ILE A 145 41.46 20.98 -12.12
N ASP A 146 40.49 21.86 -12.36
CA ASP A 146 40.58 22.88 -13.40
C ASP A 146 41.76 23.83 -13.16
N SER A 147 41.93 24.30 -11.91
CA SER A 147 43.06 25.16 -11.53
C SER A 147 44.42 24.45 -11.69
N SER A 148 44.53 23.21 -11.24
CA SER A 148 45.76 22.42 -11.30
C SER A 148 46.13 22.02 -12.73
N CYS A 149 45.14 21.68 -13.56
CA CYS A 149 45.32 21.41 -14.99
C CYS A 149 45.95 22.62 -15.70
N MET A 150 45.52 23.84 -15.35
CA MET A 150 46.17 25.04 -15.86
C MET A 150 47.62 25.14 -15.38
N GLU A 151 47.97 24.77 -14.15
CA GLU A 151 49.33 24.89 -13.60
C GLU A 151 50.34 23.87 -14.15
N ILE A 152 49.90 22.68 -14.54
CA ILE A 152 50.77 21.61 -15.03
C ILE A 152 51.00 21.71 -16.56
N THR A 153 50.15 22.44 -17.27
CA THR A 153 50.24 22.57 -18.73
C THR A 153 51.31 23.56 -19.17
N CYS A 154 51.96 23.27 -20.31
CA CYS A 154 52.96 24.17 -20.88
C CYS A 154 52.34 25.51 -21.31
N GLN A 155 53.17 26.56 -21.43
CA GLN A 155 52.72 27.93 -21.73
C GLN A 155 51.94 28.06 -23.05
N ALA A 156 52.29 27.26 -24.07
CA ALA A 156 51.58 27.24 -25.35
C ALA A 156 50.17 26.64 -25.23
N CYS A 157 50.00 25.57 -24.45
CA CYS A 157 48.69 24.98 -24.17
C CYS A 157 47.84 25.94 -23.32
N ARG A 158 48.41 26.59 -22.30
CA ARG A 158 47.71 27.60 -21.48
C ARG A 158 47.05 28.71 -22.30
N GLN A 159 47.75 29.27 -23.28
CA GLN A 159 47.22 30.34 -24.14
C GLN A 159 45.99 29.85 -24.92
N LYS A 160 46.04 28.64 -25.49
CA LYS A 160 44.92 28.07 -26.27
C LYS A 160 43.67 27.82 -25.42
N PHE A 161 43.82 27.37 -24.17
CA PHE A 161 42.70 27.10 -23.27
C PHE A 161 42.04 28.35 -22.65
N ARG A 162 42.68 29.53 -22.71
CA ARG A 162 42.11 30.79 -22.20
C ARG A 162 41.27 31.55 -23.23
N HIS A 163 41.36 31.19 -24.51
CA HIS A 163 40.71 31.88 -25.63
C HIS A 163 39.56 31.08 -26.26
N SER A 164 39.16 29.95 -25.65
CA SER A 164 37.98 29.15 -26.00
C SER A 164 36.95 29.20 -24.88
#